data_AF-A0AAV1UM79-F1
#
_entry.id   AF-A0AAV1UM79-F1
#
_cell.length_a   1.000
_cell.length_b   1.000
_cell.length_c   1.000
_cell.angle_alpha   90.00
_cell.angle_beta   90.00
_cell.angle_gamma   90.00
#
_symmetry.space_group_name_H-M   'P 1'
#
loop_
_entity.id
_entity.type
_entity.pdbx_description
1 polymer ?
#
loop_
_entity_poly.entity_id
_entity_poly.type
_entity_poly.pdbx_seq_one_letter_code
_entity_poly.pdbx_strand_id
1 'polypeptide(L)'
;MSSFTSLVKHRSLRRNPLTNSDISTFISRASSERATVLASPSLSSTSETLKDWMYWQRDASNAHCWTKVYGVLDSEFLWLFKTNHSSKTMFLQIAVSSVEVSGQRQLRVMDPNGEHMDIWLLDEDSFSEWHHRLEEAATLTSQFFLTTELEARRLPRHSAYRGSLVSYRRASKRSRCRALLACLMRWRQKSVQPSW
;
A
#
# COMPACT_ATOMS: atom_id res chain seq x y z
N MET A 1 -13.26 56.51 -39.21
CA MET A 1 -13.00 56.32 -37.77
C MET A 1 -12.55 54.89 -37.58
N SER A 2 -11.48 54.48 -36.92
CA SER A 2 -10.22 55.06 -36.46
C SER A 2 -9.30 53.86 -36.22
N SER A 3 -8.00 54.05 -36.40
CA SER A 3 -6.92 53.06 -36.38
C SER A 3 -6.56 52.50 -34.99
N PHE A 4 -5.47 51.70 -34.97
CA PHE A 4 -4.56 51.31 -33.86
C PHE A 4 -4.80 49.93 -33.23
N THR A 5 -3.82 49.07 -32.92
CA THR A 5 -2.43 48.73 -33.33
C THR A 5 -2.05 47.53 -32.45
N SER A 6 -1.09 46.73 -32.89
CA SER A 6 -0.48 45.57 -32.21
C SER A 6 0.07 45.84 -30.80
N LEU A 7 0.18 44.81 -29.95
CA LEU A 7 1.34 44.69 -29.04
C LEU A 7 1.53 43.27 -28.49
N VAL A 8 2.74 42.74 -28.75
CA VAL A 8 3.37 41.54 -28.18
C VAL A 8 3.72 41.81 -26.70
N LYS A 9 3.58 40.81 -25.80
CA LYS A 9 4.15 40.93 -24.44
C LYS A 9 4.76 39.63 -23.89
N HIS A 10 6.05 39.51 -24.18
CA HIS A 10 7.19 39.14 -23.31
C HIS A 10 7.03 38.11 -22.17
N ARG A 11 7.88 37.06 -22.24
CA ARG A 11 8.39 36.25 -21.14
C ARG A 11 9.12 37.11 -20.10
N SER A 12 9.01 36.76 -18.82
CA SER A 12 10.05 37.08 -17.83
C SER A 12 10.26 35.92 -16.84
N LEU A 13 11.44 35.34 -16.91
CA LEU A 13 12.08 34.58 -15.83
C LEU A 13 12.27 35.50 -14.62
N ARG A 14 12.06 34.98 -13.40
CA ARG A 14 12.59 35.60 -12.18
C ARG A 14 13.45 34.59 -11.42
N ARG A 15 14.72 34.98 -11.35
CA ARG A 15 15.84 34.44 -10.59
C ARG A 15 15.95 35.26 -9.28
N ASN A 16 16.58 34.68 -8.26
CA ASN A 16 17.42 35.29 -7.20
C ASN A 16 17.09 34.75 -5.79
N PRO A 17 18.01 34.82 -4.80
CA PRO A 17 19.48 34.82 -4.85
C PRO A 17 20.14 33.84 -3.84
N LEU A 18 21.46 33.77 -3.91
CA LEU A 18 22.40 33.02 -3.05
C LEU A 18 23.17 34.02 -2.15
N THR A 19 23.24 33.80 -0.83
CA THR A 19 24.19 34.39 0.15
C THR A 19 24.09 33.55 1.44
N ASN A 20 24.98 32.61 1.77
CA ASN A 20 26.37 32.68 2.25
C ASN A 20 26.57 33.34 3.64
N SER A 21 26.93 32.56 4.66
CA SER A 21 28.12 32.77 5.51
C SER A 21 28.17 31.82 6.72
N ASP A 22 29.34 31.19 6.85
CA ASP A 22 29.83 30.26 7.87
C ASP A 22 30.13 30.96 9.21
N ILE A 23 29.99 30.23 10.33
CA ILE A 23 30.87 30.39 11.50
C ILE A 23 31.28 29.01 12.06
N SER A 24 32.59 28.92 12.20
CA SER A 24 33.54 27.90 12.66
C SER A 24 33.34 27.44 14.12
N THR A 25 33.56 26.17 14.50
CA THR A 25 34.80 25.36 14.71
C THR A 25 35.40 25.44 16.14
N PHE A 26 35.83 24.26 16.63
CA PHE A 26 36.90 23.90 17.60
C PHE A 26 36.39 23.12 18.84
N ILE A 27 36.48 21.78 18.85
CA ILE A 27 37.63 20.86 19.12
C ILE A 27 38.02 20.84 20.61
N SER A 28 37.91 19.71 21.31
CA SER A 28 39.03 18.76 21.58
C SER A 28 38.51 17.54 22.37
N ARG A 29 39.19 16.39 22.53
CA ARG A 29 40.14 15.53 21.78
C ARG A 29 40.65 14.50 22.81
N ALA A 30 40.55 13.21 22.49
CA ALA A 30 41.25 12.04 23.09
C ALA A 30 41.02 11.78 24.60
N SER A 31 41.06 10.56 25.15
CA SER A 31 41.83 9.36 24.82
C SER A 31 41.27 8.13 25.59
N SER A 32 41.61 6.95 25.06
CA SER A 32 41.90 5.69 25.78
C SER A 32 40.79 4.72 26.18
N GLU A 33 41.07 3.47 25.77
CA GLU A 33 40.74 2.18 26.39
C GLU A 33 39.50 1.40 25.92
N ARG A 34 39.80 0.50 24.96
CA ARG A 34 39.36 -0.90 24.95
C ARG A 34 37.83 -1.11 24.94
N ALA A 35 37.17 -0.63 23.90
CA ALA A 35 35.84 -1.12 23.55
C ALA A 35 35.99 -2.42 22.75
N THR A 36 35.69 -3.55 23.39
CA THR A 36 35.31 -4.78 22.69
C THR A 36 34.29 -4.42 21.62
N VAL A 37 34.60 -4.73 20.35
CA VAL A 37 33.63 -4.69 19.27
C VAL A 37 32.59 -5.76 19.60
N LEU A 38 31.61 -5.39 20.43
CA LEU A 38 30.34 -6.08 20.50
C LEU A 38 29.72 -5.83 19.13
N ALA A 39 29.94 -6.80 18.24
CA ALA A 39 29.15 -6.95 17.04
C ALA A 39 27.69 -6.93 17.51
N SER A 40 27.06 -5.77 17.35
CA SER A 40 25.61 -5.69 17.38
C SER A 40 25.14 -6.69 16.34
N PRO A 41 24.17 -7.58 16.63
CA PRO A 41 23.59 -8.40 15.58
C PRO A 41 22.90 -7.42 14.64
N SER A 42 23.59 -7.06 13.56
CA SER A 42 22.98 -6.44 12.41
C SER A 42 22.00 -7.48 11.88
N LEU A 43 20.74 -7.39 12.33
CA LEU A 43 19.57 -7.95 11.66
C LEU A 43 19.38 -7.20 10.34
N SER A 44 20.41 -7.18 9.51
CA SER A 44 20.33 -6.90 8.09
C SER A 44 20.25 -8.24 7.38
N SER A 45 19.21 -9.02 7.69
CA SER A 45 18.63 -9.81 6.60
C SER A 45 18.00 -8.76 5.70
N THR A 46 18.73 -8.32 4.69
CA THR A 46 18.12 -7.67 3.52
C THR A 46 17.27 -8.75 2.88
N SER A 47 16.11 -9.00 3.47
CA SER A 47 15.14 -9.95 2.97
C SER A 47 14.75 -9.42 1.61
N GLU A 48 15.11 -10.15 0.57
CA GLU A 48 14.91 -9.72 -0.80
C GLU A 48 13.42 -9.42 -1.01
N THR A 49 13.13 -8.31 -1.67
CA THR A 49 11.75 -7.95 -1.99
C THR A 49 11.17 -9.01 -2.91
N LEU A 50 10.20 -9.78 -2.40
CA LEU A 50 9.53 -10.82 -3.18
C LEU A 50 8.49 -10.18 -4.10
N LYS A 51 8.51 -10.54 -5.38
CA LYS A 51 7.62 -9.94 -6.39
C LYS A 51 7.17 -10.98 -7.38
N ASP A 52 5.86 -11.10 -7.57
CA ASP A 52 5.33 -12.03 -8.55
C ASP A 52 3.89 -11.67 -8.97
N TRP A 53 3.46 -12.24 -10.08
CA TRP A 53 2.06 -12.27 -10.46
C TRP A 53 1.30 -13.28 -9.61
N MET A 54 0.11 -12.90 -9.18
CA MET A 54 -0.80 -13.77 -8.43
C MET A 54 -2.24 -13.42 -8.77
N TYR A 55 -3.18 -14.21 -8.27
CA TYR A 55 -4.58 -13.84 -8.29
C TYR A 55 -5.03 -13.43 -6.90
N TRP A 56 -5.85 -12.39 -6.81
CA TRP A 56 -6.48 -12.00 -5.53
C TRP A 56 -7.99 -11.98 -5.68
N GLN A 57 -8.69 -12.32 -4.60
CA GLN A 57 -10.13 -12.32 -4.55
C GLN A 57 -10.66 -10.95 -4.12
N ARG A 58 -11.23 -10.21 -5.08
CA ARG A 58 -11.69 -8.83 -4.84
C ARG A 58 -12.93 -8.75 -3.96
N ASP A 59 -13.86 -9.69 -4.15
CA ASP A 59 -15.18 -9.65 -3.55
C ASP A 59 -15.41 -10.89 -2.69
N ALA A 60 -15.53 -10.69 -1.38
CA ALA A 60 -15.88 -11.77 -0.45
C ALA A 60 -17.28 -12.36 -0.74
N SER A 61 -18.18 -11.59 -1.37
CA SER A 61 -19.50 -12.09 -1.78
C SER A 61 -19.50 -12.84 -3.12
N ASN A 62 -18.38 -12.82 -3.85
CA ASN A 62 -18.20 -13.63 -5.05
C ASN A 62 -16.87 -14.40 -4.97
N ALA A 63 -16.96 -15.61 -4.39
CA ALA A 63 -15.84 -16.53 -4.19
C ALA A 63 -15.06 -16.89 -5.46
N HIS A 64 -15.64 -16.68 -6.64
CA HIS A 64 -15.03 -17.04 -7.92
C HIS A 64 -14.44 -15.84 -8.67
N CYS A 65 -14.56 -14.62 -8.13
CA CYS A 65 -14.05 -13.42 -8.78
C CYS A 65 -12.57 -13.16 -8.43
N TRP A 66 -11.70 -13.86 -9.14
CA TRP A 66 -10.25 -13.71 -9.07
C TRP A 66 -9.76 -12.69 -10.10
N THR A 67 -8.91 -11.77 -9.67
CA THR A 67 -8.26 -10.79 -10.56
C THR A 67 -6.76 -11.03 -10.54
N LYS A 68 -6.12 -11.08 -11.70
CA LYS A 68 -4.65 -11.13 -11.78
C LYS A 68 -4.06 -9.80 -11.33
N VAL A 69 -3.08 -9.84 -10.44
CA VAL A 69 -2.37 -8.66 -9.91
C VAL A 69 -0.89 -8.97 -9.76
N TYR A 70 -0.11 -7.91 -9.71
CA TYR A 70 1.29 -8.01 -9.35
C TYR A 70 1.43 -7.72 -7.85
N GLY A 71 1.93 -8.69 -7.09
CA GLY A 71 2.18 -8.58 -5.66
C GLY A 71 3.63 -8.24 -5.40
N VAL A 72 3.86 -7.38 -4.42
CA VAL A 72 5.19 -7.04 -3.90
C VAL A 72 5.15 -7.16 -2.39
N LEU A 73 6.05 -7.94 -1.83
CA LEU A 73 6.25 -8.10 -0.39
C LEU A 73 7.63 -7.59 -0.03
N ASP A 74 7.69 -6.57 0.81
CA ASP A 74 8.93 -6.00 1.33
C ASP A 74 8.79 -5.80 2.84
N SER A 75 9.72 -6.39 3.59
CA SER A 75 9.65 -6.45 5.05
C SER A 75 8.28 -6.98 5.52
N GLU A 76 7.48 -6.20 6.23
CA GLU A 76 6.16 -6.56 6.75
C GLU A 76 4.97 -6.18 5.85
N PHE A 77 5.22 -5.53 4.71
CA PHE A 77 4.18 -4.91 3.90
C PHE A 77 3.96 -5.64 2.57
N LEU A 78 2.70 -5.91 2.27
CA LEU A 78 2.25 -6.44 0.99
C LEU A 78 1.49 -5.36 0.21
N TRP A 79 1.98 -5.07 -1.01
CA TRP A 79 1.31 -4.20 -1.97
C TRP A 79 0.79 -4.99 -3.16
N LEU A 80 -0.42 -4.64 -3.63
CA LEU A 80 -0.98 -5.16 -4.86
C LEU A 80 -1.12 -4.05 -5.91
N PHE A 81 -0.73 -4.40 -7.13
CA PHE A 81 -0.74 -3.52 -8.30
C PHE A 81 -1.64 -4.13 -9.39
N LYS A 82 -2.39 -3.28 -10.09
CA LYS A 82 -3.29 -3.72 -11.18
C LYS A 82 -2.53 -4.30 -12.38
N THR A 83 -1.31 -3.83 -12.59
CA THR A 83 -0.42 -4.18 -13.70
C THR A 83 1.02 -4.14 -13.18
N ASN A 84 2.02 -3.98 -14.06
CA ASN A 84 3.42 -3.84 -13.68
C ASN A 84 3.65 -2.80 -12.56
N HIS A 85 4.68 -3.05 -11.77
CA HIS A 85 5.08 -2.29 -10.60
C HIS A 85 5.23 -0.78 -10.89
N SER A 86 4.21 -0.01 -10.52
CA SER A 86 4.19 1.46 -10.63
C SER A 86 3.34 2.04 -9.51
N SER A 87 3.77 3.16 -8.92
CA SER A 87 2.99 3.85 -7.90
C SER A 87 1.58 4.24 -8.37
N LYS A 88 1.38 4.44 -9.68
CA LYS A 88 0.07 4.75 -10.29
C LYS A 88 -0.88 3.55 -10.36
N THR A 89 -0.34 2.32 -10.29
CA THR A 89 -1.10 1.09 -10.47
C THR A 89 -1.32 0.34 -9.15
N MET A 90 -0.61 0.74 -8.09
CA MET A 90 -0.85 0.30 -6.71
C MET A 90 -2.26 0.69 -6.28
N PHE A 91 -3.01 -0.27 -5.73
CA PHE A 91 -4.38 -0.03 -5.29
C PHE A 91 -4.68 -0.59 -3.91
N LEU A 92 -3.78 -1.41 -3.35
CA LEU A 92 -3.91 -2.00 -2.05
C LEU A 92 -2.53 -2.12 -1.39
N GLN A 93 -2.52 -1.88 -0.08
CA GLN A 93 -1.38 -2.08 0.80
C GLN A 93 -1.91 -2.62 2.12
N ILE A 94 -1.25 -3.63 2.67
CA ILE A 94 -1.48 -4.10 4.04
C ILE A 94 -0.15 -4.30 4.75
N ALA A 95 -0.13 -4.13 6.06
CA ALA A 95 0.82 -4.86 6.89
C ALA A 95 0.28 -6.28 7.08
N VAL A 96 1.15 -7.28 7.02
CA VAL A 96 0.76 -8.68 7.20
C VAL A 96 0.72 -8.97 8.69
N SER A 97 -0.43 -9.36 9.23
CA SER A 97 -0.57 -9.72 10.65
C SER A 97 -0.54 -11.24 10.87
N SER A 98 -1.10 -12.00 9.94
CA SER A 98 -1.07 -13.46 9.93
C SER A 98 -1.35 -13.97 8.52
N VAL A 99 -0.96 -15.22 8.27
CA VAL A 99 -1.23 -15.95 7.04
C VAL A 99 -1.79 -17.33 7.40
N GLU A 100 -2.79 -17.78 6.65
CA GLU A 100 -3.38 -19.11 6.78
C GLU A 100 -3.44 -19.78 5.41
N VAL A 101 -3.18 -21.09 5.36
CA VAL A 101 -3.41 -21.88 4.16
C VAL A 101 -4.91 -22.20 4.07
N SER A 102 -5.57 -21.69 3.02
CA SER A 102 -7.01 -21.86 2.83
C SER A 102 -7.38 -22.85 1.72
N GLY A 103 -6.40 -23.36 0.97
CA GLY A 103 -6.57 -24.28 -0.15
C GLY A 103 -5.22 -24.66 -0.76
N GLN A 104 -5.22 -25.45 -1.85
CA GLN A 104 -3.99 -26.05 -2.39
C GLN A 104 -2.88 -25.03 -2.72
N ARG A 105 -3.23 -23.90 -3.34
CA ARG A 105 -2.29 -22.78 -3.60
C ARG A 105 -2.88 -21.45 -3.15
N GLN A 106 -3.72 -21.50 -2.13
CA GLN A 106 -4.48 -20.36 -1.66
C GLN A 106 -4.05 -19.97 -0.26
N LEU A 107 -3.71 -18.70 -0.11
CA LEU A 107 -3.32 -18.10 1.16
C LEU A 107 -4.34 -17.04 1.54
N ARG A 108 -4.77 -17.08 2.80
CA ARG A 108 -5.53 -16.02 3.43
C ARG A 108 -4.59 -15.15 4.23
N VAL A 109 -4.50 -13.88 3.86
CA VAL A 109 -3.63 -12.89 4.51
C VAL A 109 -4.48 -11.93 5.32
N MET A 110 -4.18 -11.77 6.60
CA MET A 110 -4.90 -10.86 7.49
C MET A 110 -4.10 -9.58 7.75
N ASP A 111 -4.81 -8.47 7.86
CA ASP A 111 -4.25 -7.19 8.30
C ASP A 111 -4.40 -7.01 9.83
N PRO A 112 -3.68 -6.06 10.44
CA PRO A 112 -3.78 -5.76 11.87
C PRO A 112 -5.16 -5.24 12.33
N ASN A 113 -6.07 -4.91 11.42
CA ASN A 113 -7.45 -4.54 11.75
C ASN A 113 -8.40 -5.75 11.78
N GLY A 114 -7.90 -6.96 11.48
CA GLY A 114 -8.69 -8.18 11.38
C GLY A 114 -9.44 -8.35 10.06
N GLU A 115 -9.18 -7.51 9.05
CA GLU A 115 -9.66 -7.77 7.68
C GLU A 115 -8.70 -8.73 7.00
N HIS A 116 -9.22 -9.57 6.10
CA HIS A 116 -8.41 -10.52 5.35
C HIS A 116 -8.60 -10.36 3.85
N MET A 117 -7.68 -10.92 3.07
CA MET A 117 -7.84 -11.13 1.64
C MET A 117 -7.27 -12.50 1.28
N ASP A 118 -7.87 -13.11 0.26
CA ASP A 118 -7.41 -14.38 -0.25
C ASP A 118 -6.60 -14.14 -1.53
N ILE A 119 -5.43 -14.76 -1.60
CA ILE A 119 -4.54 -14.78 -2.76
C ILE A 119 -4.35 -16.21 -3.25
N TRP A 120 -4.11 -16.38 -4.54
CA TRP A 120 -3.86 -17.64 -5.20
C TRP A 120 -2.60 -17.56 -6.05
N LEU A 121 -1.69 -18.51 -5.84
CA LEU A 121 -0.37 -18.55 -6.46
C LEU A 121 -0.35 -19.49 -7.68
N LEU A 122 0.51 -19.18 -8.66
CA LEU A 122 0.48 -19.85 -9.96
C LEU A 122 0.97 -21.30 -9.86
N ASP A 123 2.04 -21.53 -9.13
CA ASP A 123 2.70 -22.81 -8.92
C ASP A 123 3.03 -23.06 -7.43
N GLU A 124 3.46 -24.30 -7.15
CA GLU A 124 3.69 -24.79 -5.79
C GLU A 124 4.94 -24.20 -5.14
N ASP A 125 5.97 -23.91 -5.94
CA ASP A 125 7.22 -23.30 -5.49
C ASP A 125 6.93 -21.87 -5.03
N SER A 126 6.21 -21.10 -5.86
CA SER A 126 5.73 -19.76 -5.53
C SER A 126 4.83 -19.79 -4.30
N PHE A 127 3.93 -20.78 -4.18
CA PHE A 127 3.10 -20.92 -2.98
C PHE A 127 3.95 -21.08 -1.72
N SER A 128 4.93 -21.98 -1.74
CA SER A 128 5.80 -22.26 -0.59
C SER A 128 6.64 -21.05 -0.21
N GLU A 129 7.22 -20.36 -1.20
CA GLU A 129 8.02 -19.15 -0.99
C GLU A 129 7.18 -18.00 -0.42
N TRP A 130 6.02 -17.72 -1.04
CA TRP A 130 5.11 -16.68 -0.57
C TRP A 130 4.58 -16.96 0.83
N HIS A 131 4.21 -18.21 1.14
CA HIS A 131 3.76 -18.58 2.47
C HIS A 131 4.82 -18.28 3.52
N HIS A 132 6.05 -18.78 3.31
CA HIS A 132 7.16 -18.57 4.23
C HIS A 132 7.47 -17.08 4.43
N ARG A 133 7.56 -16.32 3.33
CA ARG A 133 7.88 -14.88 3.38
C ARG A 133 6.77 -14.06 4.06
N LEU A 134 5.51 -14.48 3.92
CA LEU A 134 4.38 -13.85 4.62
C LEU A 134 4.37 -14.17 6.12
N GLU A 135 4.80 -15.36 6.55
CA GLU A 135 4.99 -15.68 7.98
C GLU A 135 6.10 -14.82 8.61
N GLU A 136 7.21 -14.61 7.90
CA GLU A 136 8.25 -13.68 8.35
C GLU A 136 7.71 -12.24 8.45
N ALA A 137 6.97 -11.79 7.45
CA ALA A 137 6.31 -10.47 7.46
C ALA A 137 5.33 -10.32 8.65
N ALA A 138 4.57 -11.37 8.98
CA ALA A 138 3.68 -11.40 10.14
C ALA A 138 4.45 -11.27 11.47
N THR A 139 5.61 -11.92 11.55
CA THR A 139 6.50 -11.85 12.72
C THR A 139 7.03 -10.42 12.91
N LEU A 140 7.45 -9.75 11.83
CA LEU A 140 7.91 -8.36 11.86
C LEU A 140 6.81 -7.40 12.31
N THR A 141 5.59 -7.53 11.77
CA THR A 141 4.43 -6.74 12.21
C THR A 141 4.14 -6.96 13.70
N SER A 142 4.17 -8.21 14.14
CA SER A 142 3.92 -8.56 15.54
C SER A 142 4.96 -7.94 16.46
N GLN A 143 6.24 -8.03 16.09
CA GLN A 143 7.33 -7.42 16.85
C GLN A 143 7.19 -5.90 16.93
N PHE A 144 6.77 -5.22 15.85
CA PHE A 144 6.52 -3.79 15.86
C PHE A 144 5.44 -3.40 16.89
N PHE A 145 4.30 -4.08 16.88
CA PHE A 145 3.20 -3.76 17.81
C PHE A 145 3.53 -4.10 19.26
N LEU A 146 4.26 -5.20 19.50
CA LEU A 146 4.76 -5.54 20.83
C LEU A 146 5.73 -4.50 21.37
N THR A 147 6.68 -4.06 20.55
CA THR A 147 7.73 -3.11 20.97
C THR A 147 7.17 -1.71 21.20
N THR A 148 6.18 -1.30 20.41
CA THR A 148 5.58 0.04 20.50
C THR A 148 4.42 0.12 21.48
N GLU A 149 3.91 -1.01 21.97
CA GLU A 149 2.68 -1.11 22.78
C GLU A 149 1.47 -0.42 22.11
N LEU A 150 1.47 -0.38 20.78
CA LEU A 150 0.40 0.21 19.97
C LEU A 150 -0.56 -0.86 19.47
N GLU A 151 -1.76 -0.41 19.12
CA GLU A 151 -2.75 -1.23 18.41
C GLU A 151 -3.05 -0.56 17.07
N ALA A 152 -3.28 -1.36 16.02
CA ALA A 152 -3.57 -0.85 14.68
C ALA A 152 -4.71 0.18 14.64
N ARG A 153 -5.76 -0.04 15.45
CA ARG A 153 -6.91 0.86 15.59
C ARG A 153 -6.56 2.24 16.14
N ARG A 154 -5.50 2.34 16.95
CA ARG A 154 -5.01 3.58 17.57
C ARG A 154 -4.08 4.36 16.65
N LEU A 155 -3.57 3.73 15.59
CA LEU A 155 -2.69 4.40 14.62
C LEU A 155 -3.45 5.43 13.78
N PRO A 156 -2.78 6.51 13.35
CA PRO A 156 -3.34 7.46 12.40
C PRO A 156 -3.86 6.79 11.13
N ARG A 157 -4.89 7.36 10.50
CA ARG A 157 -5.52 6.79 9.29
C ARG A 157 -4.56 6.61 8.10
N HIS A 158 -3.47 7.38 8.07
CA HIS A 158 -2.46 7.34 7.02
C HIS A 158 -1.25 6.46 7.37
N SER A 159 -1.28 5.76 8.52
CA SER A 159 -0.20 4.84 8.88
C SER A 159 -0.16 3.64 7.94
N ALA A 160 1.05 3.25 7.53
CA ALA A 160 1.28 2.07 6.69
C ALA A 160 0.75 0.78 7.34
N TYR A 161 0.96 0.62 8.66
CA TYR A 161 0.47 -0.53 9.44
C TYR A 161 -1.05 -0.62 9.53
N ARG A 162 -1.76 0.49 9.30
CA ARG A 162 -3.21 0.47 9.20
C ARG A 162 -3.69 -0.11 7.87
N GLY A 163 -2.85 -0.07 6.84
CA GLY A 163 -3.18 -0.54 5.50
C GLY A 163 -4.33 0.24 4.84
N SER A 164 -4.70 -0.22 3.64
CA SER A 164 -5.79 0.34 2.83
C SER A 164 -6.94 -0.63 2.60
N LEU A 165 -6.89 -1.87 3.11
CA LEU A 165 -7.90 -2.91 2.89
C LEU A 165 -9.29 -2.53 3.42
N VAL A 166 -9.37 -2.03 4.66
CA VAL A 166 -10.63 -1.53 5.25
C VAL A 166 -11.24 -0.42 4.37
N SER A 167 -10.41 0.54 3.95
CA SER A 167 -10.84 1.67 3.13
C SER A 167 -11.29 1.21 1.73
N TYR A 168 -10.56 0.27 1.14
CA TYR A 168 -10.89 -0.36 -0.15
C TYR A 168 -12.26 -1.04 -0.08
N ARG A 169 -12.50 -1.89 0.92
CA ARG A 169 -13.77 -2.60 1.11
C ARG A 169 -14.95 -1.64 1.32
N ARG A 170 -14.75 -0.59 2.12
CA ARG A 170 -15.76 0.46 2.34
C ARG A 170 -16.09 1.21 1.05
N ALA A 171 -15.09 1.57 0.25
CA ALA A 171 -15.28 2.22 -1.04
C ALA A 171 -16.05 1.32 -2.02
N SER A 172 -15.65 0.05 -2.12
CA SER A 172 -16.32 -0.96 -2.96
C SER A 172 -17.79 -1.17 -2.56
N LYS A 173 -18.09 -1.27 -1.25
CA LYS A 173 -19.48 -1.35 -0.76
C LYS A 173 -20.31 -0.12 -1.14
N ARG A 174 -19.77 1.08 -0.94
CA ARG A 174 -20.45 2.35 -1.30
C ARG A 174 -20.74 2.42 -2.80
N SER A 175 -19.79 2.03 -3.64
CA SER A 175 -19.96 2.00 -5.10
C SER A 175 -21.07 1.03 -5.53
N ARG A 176 -21.13 -0.16 -4.92
CA ARG A 176 -22.23 -1.13 -5.17
C ARG A 176 -23.59 -0.58 -4.75
N CYS A 177 -23.69 -0.02 -3.55
CA CYS A 177 -24.94 0.60 -3.09
C CYS A 177 -25.38 1.74 -4.03
N ARG A 178 -24.46 2.61 -4.45
CA ARG A 178 -24.76 3.69 -5.40
C ARG A 178 -25.24 3.18 -6.75
N ALA A 179 -24.62 2.10 -7.26
CA ALA A 179 -25.02 1.48 -8.52
C ALA A 179 -26.44 0.89 -8.44
N LEU A 180 -26.78 0.22 -7.33
CA LEU A 180 -28.12 -0.30 -7.09
C LEU A 180 -29.17 0.80 -7.01
N LEU A 181 -28.90 1.88 -6.26
CA LEU A 181 -29.79 3.04 -6.19
C LEU A 181 -30.00 3.69 -7.57
N ALA A 182 -28.92 3.86 -8.35
CA ALA A 182 -29.02 4.38 -9.71
C ALA A 182 -29.80 3.46 -10.66
N CYS A 183 -29.78 2.14 -10.42
CA CYS A 183 -30.62 1.20 -11.12
C CYS A 183 -32.10 1.45 -10.75
N LEU A 184 -32.44 1.37 -9.46
CA LEU A 184 -33.82 1.54 -8.96
C LEU A 184 -34.46 2.86 -9.42
N MET A 185 -33.71 3.96 -9.39
CA MET A 185 -34.20 5.26 -9.87
C MET A 185 -34.50 5.25 -11.38
N ARG A 186 -33.70 4.56 -12.20
CA ARG A 186 -33.96 4.38 -13.63
C ARG A 186 -35.19 3.50 -13.89
N TRP A 187 -35.37 2.44 -13.12
CA TRP A 187 -36.59 1.61 -13.19
C TRP A 187 -37.83 2.43 -12.86
N ARG A 188 -37.78 3.23 -11.78
CA ARG A 188 -38.87 4.10 -11.37
C ARG A 188 -39.22 5.15 -12.42
N GLN A 189 -38.24 5.72 -13.13
CA GLN A 189 -38.50 6.67 -14.22
C GLN A 189 -39.16 6.00 -15.43
N LYS A 190 -38.72 4.79 -15.80
CA LYS A 190 -39.32 4.02 -16.91
C LYS A 190 -40.76 3.58 -16.61
N SER A 191 -41.08 3.23 -15.37
CA SER A 191 -42.44 2.84 -14.98
C SER A 191 -43.43 4.00 -14.89
N VAL A 192 -42.97 5.25 -14.97
CA VAL A 192 -43.81 6.46 -14.83
C VAL A 192 -44.10 7.13 -16.18
N GLN A 193 -43.45 6.74 -17.28
CA GLN A 193 -43.85 7.19 -18.61
C GLN A 193 -45.00 6.32 -19.15
N PRO A 194 -46.23 6.83 -19.28
CA PRO A 194 -47.29 6.12 -20.00
C PRO A 194 -46.94 6.13 -21.49
N SER A 195 -47.05 4.97 -22.14
CA SER A 195 -47.07 4.88 -23.59
C SER A 195 -48.32 5.59 -24.12
N TRP A 196 -48.12 6.72 -24.80
CA TRP A 196 -49.13 7.37 -25.63
C TRP A 196 -49.02 6.84 -27.06
#